data_AF-A0A6I7QKV2-F1
#
_entry.id   AF-A0A6I7QKV2-F1
#
_cell.length_a   1.000
_cell.length_b   1.000
_cell.length_c   1.000
_cell.angle_alpha   90.00
_cell.angle_beta   90.00
_cell.angle_gamma   90.00
#
_symmetry.space_group_name_H-M   'P 1'
#
loop_
_entity.id
_entity.type
_entity.pdbx_description
1 polymer ?
#
loop_
_entity_poly.entity_id
_entity_poly.type
_entity_poly.pdbx_seq_one_letter_code
_entity_poly.pdbx_strand_id
1 'polypeptide(L)'
;MASKKNLKKDINFLIDEVIGTCMIRQTLQDEKVQEEMDNLIKEMLEYREEMLNKVNNPAIENGDGKALKKYYKSLYSELLEKVNEVFNKLDVDME
;
A
#
# COMPACT_ATOMS: atom_id res chain seq x y z
N MET A 1 -16.80 9.02 6.26
CA MET A 1 -15.55 9.74 6.58
C MET A 1 -14.47 8.70 6.82
N ALA A 2 -13.28 8.85 6.23
CA ALA A 2 -12.14 7.99 6.52
C ALA A 2 -11.81 8.09 8.02
N SER A 3 -12.28 7.12 8.79
CA SER A 3 -11.88 6.95 10.18
C SER A 3 -10.55 6.22 10.20
N LYS A 4 -9.77 6.37 11.28
CA LYS A 4 -8.55 5.58 11.52
C LYS A 4 -8.77 4.08 11.25
N LYS A 5 -9.94 3.55 11.63
CA LYS A 5 -10.32 2.15 11.42
C LYS A 5 -10.50 1.81 9.94
N ASN A 6 -11.16 2.67 9.17
CA ASN A 6 -11.38 2.42 7.74
C ASN A 6 -10.06 2.51 6.97
N LEU A 7 -9.25 3.54 7.24
CA LEU A 7 -7.96 3.69 6.57
C LEU A 7 -7.04 2.48 6.78
N LYS A 8 -7.00 1.90 7.98
CA LYS A 8 -6.25 0.66 8.22
C LYS A 8 -6.77 -0.53 7.40
N LYS A 9 -8.09 -0.64 7.25
CA LYS A 9 -8.69 -1.68 6.40
C LYS A 9 -8.31 -1.48 4.94
N ASP A 10 -8.37 -0.24 4.47
CA ASP A 10 -8.02 0.12 3.10
C ASP A 10 -6.54 -0.17 2.83
N ILE A 11 -5.64 0.17 3.77
CA ILE A 11 -4.20 -0.17 3.71
C ILE A 11 -4.01 -1.69 3.57
N ASN A 12 -4.59 -2.48 4.48
CA ASN A 12 -4.42 -3.93 4.44
C ASN A 12 -4.98 -4.52 3.15
N PHE A 13 -6.21 -4.15 2.79
CA PHE A 13 -6.88 -4.65 1.59
C PHE A 13 -6.07 -4.37 0.33
N LEU A 14 -5.69 -3.11 0.09
CA LEU A 14 -4.97 -2.75 -1.14
C LEU A 14 -3.58 -3.39 -1.22
N ILE A 15 -2.88 -3.51 -0.09
CA ILE A 15 -1.57 -4.17 -0.07
C ILE A 15 -1.70 -5.69 -0.29
N ASP A 16 -2.71 -6.32 0.31
CA ASP A 16 -2.98 -7.75 0.11
C ASP A 16 -3.35 -8.05 -1.35
N GLU A 17 -4.10 -7.17 -2.03
CA GLU A 17 -4.41 -7.28 -3.47
C GLU A 17 -3.15 -7.20 -4.35
N VAL A 18 -2.23 -6.25 -4.05
CA VAL A 18 -0.95 -6.14 -4.74
C VAL A 18 -0.11 -7.41 -4.55
N ILE A 19 0.01 -7.90 -3.31
CA ILE A 19 0.76 -9.12 -2.99
C ILE A 19 0.16 -10.33 -3.70
N GLY A 20 -1.18 -10.48 -3.67
CA GLY A 20 -1.87 -11.56 -4.36
C GLY A 20 -1.59 -11.55 -5.87
N THR A 21 -1.56 -10.37 -6.48
CA THR A 21 -1.22 -10.21 -7.90
C THR A 21 0.24 -10.61 -8.17
N CYS A 22 1.18 -10.19 -7.31
CA CYS A 22 2.59 -10.60 -7.42
C CYS A 22 2.74 -12.12 -7.34
N MET A 23 2.06 -12.77 -6.39
CA MET A 23 2.08 -14.23 -6.24
C MET A 23 1.50 -14.95 -7.45
N ILE A 24 0.40 -14.46 -8.02
CA ILE A 24 -0.16 -15.02 -9.26
C ILE A 24 0.88 -14.92 -10.38
N ARG A 25 1.55 -13.76 -10.53
CA ARG A 25 2.59 -13.55 -11.54
C ARG A 25 3.79 -14.49 -11.37
N GLN A 26 4.23 -14.74 -10.13
CA GLN A 26 5.29 -15.71 -9.84
C GLN A 26 4.98 -17.12 -10.36
N THR A 27 3.72 -17.54 -10.30
CA THR A 27 3.32 -18.88 -10.76
C THR A 27 3.29 -19.04 -12.27
N LEU A 28 3.30 -17.93 -13.02
CA LEU A 28 3.15 -17.92 -14.47
C LEU A 28 4.47 -17.64 -15.23
N GLN A 29 5.55 -17.25 -14.54
CA GLN A 29 6.78 -16.76 -15.18
C GLN A 29 8.06 -17.45 -14.66
N ASP A 30 9.17 -17.22 -15.37
CA ASP A 30 10.49 -17.81 -15.12
C ASP A 30 11.15 -17.28 -13.83
N GLU A 31 12.21 -17.96 -13.37
CA GLU A 31 12.92 -17.71 -12.09
C GLU A 31 13.35 -16.25 -11.86
N LYS A 32 13.73 -15.52 -12.92
CA LYS A 32 14.10 -14.10 -12.81
C LYS A 32 12.92 -13.23 -12.33
N VAL A 33 11.72 -13.50 -12.83
CA VAL A 33 10.51 -12.76 -12.46
C VAL A 33 10.12 -13.08 -11.02
N GLN A 34 10.43 -14.30 -10.55
CA GLN A 34 10.14 -14.69 -9.16
C GLN A 34 10.91 -13.82 -8.17
N GLU A 35 12.21 -13.59 -8.40
CA GLU A 35 13.02 -12.71 -7.55
C GLU A 35 12.53 -11.25 -7.56
N GLU A 36 12.15 -10.72 -8.73
CA GLU A 36 11.58 -9.38 -8.85
C GLU A 36 10.26 -9.25 -8.07
N MET A 37 9.39 -10.25 -8.15
CA MET A 37 8.14 -10.29 -7.40
C MET A 37 8.36 -10.46 -5.90
N ASP A 38 9.33 -11.28 -5.46
CA ASP A 38 9.65 -11.44 -4.04
C ASP A 38 10.14 -10.14 -3.40
N ASN A 39 10.99 -9.41 -4.12
CA ASN A 39 11.45 -8.08 -3.71
C ASN A 39 10.29 -7.10 -3.61
N LEU A 40 9.37 -7.12 -4.57
CA LEU A 40 8.19 -6.26 -4.57
C LEU A 40 7.22 -6.60 -3.43
N ILE A 41 6.98 -7.88 -3.15
CA ILE A 41 6.17 -8.32 -2.00
C ILE A 41 6.80 -7.79 -0.70
N LYS A 42 8.11 -7.94 -0.54
CA LYS A 42 8.82 -7.44 0.64
C LYS A 42 8.67 -5.92 0.79
N GLU A 43 8.87 -5.16 -0.28
CA GLU A 43 8.67 -3.70 -0.30
C GLU A 43 7.26 -3.32 0.17
N MET A 44 6.24 -4.02 -0.33
CA MET A 44 4.85 -3.74 0.03
C MET A 44 4.51 -4.11 1.48
N LEU A 45 5.14 -5.15 2.03
CA LEU A 45 5.04 -5.51 3.45
C LEU A 45 5.66 -4.43 4.35
N GLU A 46 6.84 -3.93 3.98
CA GLU A 46 7.51 -2.84 4.71
C GLU A 46 6.70 -1.53 4.63
N TYR A 47 6.16 -1.21 3.45
CA TYR A 47 5.28 -0.06 3.24
C TYR A 47 3.99 -0.15 4.08
N ARG A 48 3.42 -1.35 4.24
CA ARG A 48 2.25 -1.56 5.11
C ARG A 48 2.55 -1.15 6.55
N GLU A 49 3.66 -1.63 7.10
CA GLU A 49 4.05 -1.32 8.48
C GLU A 49 4.29 0.17 8.66
N GLU A 50 4.95 0.82 7.70
CA GLU A 50 5.15 2.27 7.71
C GLU A 50 3.82 3.04 7.72
N MET A 51 2.90 2.68 6.83
CA MET A 51 1.60 3.33 6.73
C MET A 51 0.76 3.12 7.99
N LEU A 52 0.74 1.90 8.53
CA LEU A 52 0.07 1.62 9.80
C LEU A 52 0.67 2.41 10.96
N ASN A 53 1.99 2.62 10.97
CA ASN A 53 2.66 3.47 11.96
C ASN A 53 2.21 4.94 11.83
N LYS A 54 2.24 5.52 10.62
CA LYS A 54 1.75 6.88 10.34
C LYS A 54 0.30 7.07 10.80
N VAL A 55 -0.57 6.09 10.51
CA VAL A 55 -1.98 6.11 10.95
C VAL A 55 -2.12 6.00 12.46
N ASN A 56 -1.22 5.26 13.12
CA ASN A 56 -1.26 5.09 14.57
C ASN A 56 -0.74 6.30 15.33
N ASN A 57 0.28 6.97 14.78
CA ASN A 57 1.04 8.04 15.41
C ASN A 57 0.97 9.34 14.57
N PRO A 58 -0.22 9.96 14.41
CA PRO A 58 -0.34 11.21 13.69
C PRO A 58 0.43 12.32 14.42
N ALA A 59 1.36 12.97 13.74
CA ALA A 59 2.12 14.11 14.26
C ALA A 59 1.27 15.41 14.22
N ILE A 60 0.11 15.40 14.89
CA ILE A 60 -0.87 16.50 14.91
C ILE A 60 -1.23 16.79 16.36
N GLU A 61 -1.39 18.07 16.68
CA GLU A 61 -1.80 18.51 18.01
C GLU A 61 -3.17 17.92 18.41
N ASN A 62 -3.28 17.51 19.68
CA ASN A 62 -4.51 16.95 20.23
C ASN A 62 -5.66 17.96 20.15
N GLY A 63 -6.77 17.58 19.50
CA GLY A 63 -7.98 18.40 19.40
C GLY A 63 -8.23 19.01 18.02
N ASP A 64 -7.24 19.03 17.12
CA ASP A 64 -7.45 19.50 15.74
C ASP A 64 -8.03 18.39 14.83
N GLY A 65 -9.34 18.19 14.97
CA GLY A 65 -10.07 17.20 14.17
C GLY A 65 -10.11 17.49 12.67
N LYS A 66 -9.87 18.74 12.23
CA LYS A 66 -9.80 19.09 10.80
C LYS A 66 -8.44 18.70 10.22
N ALA A 67 -7.35 19.04 10.92
CA ALA A 67 -6.01 18.60 10.54
C ALA A 67 -5.91 17.08 10.50
N LEU A 68 -6.48 16.39 11.50
CA LEU A 68 -6.47 14.92 11.54
C LEU A 68 -7.19 14.28 10.33
N LYS A 69 -8.34 14.81 9.94
CA LYS A 69 -9.07 14.35 8.75
C LYS A 69 -8.27 14.60 7.47
N LYS A 70 -7.63 15.78 7.35
CA LYS A 70 -6.79 16.12 6.20
C LYS A 70 -5.60 15.17 6.10
N TYR A 71 -4.97 14.85 7.23
CA TYR A 71 -3.84 13.92 7.30
C TYR A 71 -4.23 12.51 6.87
N TYR A 72 -5.31 11.95 7.40
CA TYR A 72 -5.78 10.62 6.95
C TYR A 72 -6.16 10.60 5.47
N LYS A 73 -6.72 11.69 4.93
CA LYS A 73 -6.97 11.79 3.49
C LYS A 73 -5.67 11.81 2.69
N SER A 74 -4.63 12.49 3.17
CA SER A 74 -3.31 12.51 2.54
C SER A 74 -2.68 11.12 2.50
N LEU A 75 -2.72 10.38 3.62
CA LEU A 75 -2.22 9.00 3.67
C LEU A 75 -2.99 8.07 2.72
N TYR A 76 -4.29 8.27 2.57
CA TYR A 76 -5.07 7.50 1.59
C TYR A 76 -4.65 7.81 0.16
N SER A 77 -4.39 9.08 -0.18
CA SER A 77 -3.84 9.45 -1.49
C SER A 77 -2.48 8.82 -1.74
N GLU A 78 -1.57 8.89 -0.76
CA GLU A 78 -0.23 8.29 -0.82
C GLU A 78 -0.29 6.76 -1.03
N LEU A 79 -1.22 6.09 -0.34
CA LEU A 79 -1.51 4.67 -0.54
C LEU A 79 -1.93 4.37 -1.98
N LEU A 80 -2.88 5.13 -2.53
CA LEU A 80 -3.36 4.92 -3.90
C LEU A 80 -2.26 5.20 -4.93
N GLU A 81 -1.45 6.23 -4.73
CA GLU A 81 -0.31 6.54 -5.60
C GLU A 81 0.68 5.38 -5.63
N LYS A 82 1.06 4.84 -4.47
CA LYS A 82 1.99 3.70 -4.39
C LYS A 82 1.40 2.45 -5.02
N VAL A 83 0.14 2.13 -4.76
CA VAL A 83 -0.55 0.97 -5.34
C VAL A 83 -0.62 1.07 -6.86
N ASN A 84 -0.98 2.23 -7.40
CA ASN A 84 -1.00 2.46 -8.85
C ASN A 84 0.41 2.36 -9.47
N GLU A 85 1.43 2.89 -8.81
CA GLU A 85 2.83 2.77 -9.25
C GLU A 85 3.22 1.29 -9.40
N VAL A 86 2.87 0.46 -8.42
CA VAL A 86 3.18 -0.96 -8.44
C VAL A 86 2.38 -1.71 -9.50
N PHE A 87 1.07 -1.44 -9.63
CA PHE A 87 0.28 -2.07 -10.69
C PHE A 87 0.77 -1.67 -12.09
N ASN A 88 1.16 -0.42 -12.32
CA ASN A 88 1.76 -0.02 -13.59
C ASN A 88 3.05 -0.80 -13.89
N LYS A 89 3.88 -1.08 -12.87
CA LYS A 89 5.07 -1.93 -13.04
C LYS A 89 4.66 -3.37 -13.43
N LEU A 90 3.61 -3.90 -12.82
CA LEU A 90 3.10 -5.25 -13.10
C LEU A 90 2.41 -5.37 -14.47
N ASP A 91 1.75 -4.31 -14.95
CA ASP A 91 1.01 -4.27 -16.22
C ASP A 91 1.92 -4.09 -17.43
N VAL A 92 3.01 -3.31 -17.30
CA VAL A 92 3.99 -3.09 -18.38
C VAL A 92 4.63 -4.40 -18.86
N ASP A 93 4.68 -5.42 -18.01
CA ASP A 93 5.20 -6.74 -18.37
C ASP A 93 4.11 -7.70 -18.93
N MET A 94 2.92 -7.20 -19.33
CA MET A 94 1.87 -7.98 -20.01
C MET A 94 1.76 -7.73 -21.52
N GLU A 95 2.53 -6.79 -22.08
CA GLU A 95 2.68 -6.57 -23.54
C GLU A 95 3.90 -7.31 -24.11
#